data_AF-A0A2P6TD58-F1
#
_entry.id   AF-A0A2P6TD58-F1
#
_cell.length_a   1.000
_cell.length_b   1.000
_cell.length_c   1.000
_cell.angle_alpha   90.00
_cell.angle_beta   90.00
_cell.angle_gamma   90.00
#
_symmetry.space_group_name_H-M   'P 1'
#
loop_
_entity.id
_entity.type
_entity.pdbx_description
1 polymer ?
#
loop_
_entity_poly.entity_id
_entity_poly.type
_entity_poly.pdbx_seq_one_letter_code
_entity_poly.pdbx_strand_id
1 'polypeptide(L)'
;MSHTTKELSRQKFAFGPHTLQVVCRRLPEEVARVTQTLQLDVEELFANLLTWDTPKPAPQQPEQPQPQPRGPAGEQQQQQPRGPAGEQQQQQQEQQQDEQQPEAVDSKKLCGNVESDQPDLIGLDVWPASIALCNYLSAHASLVAGAAVCELGAGMGLPGLLCAALGARHVLLTDYEPVVVAQIQQNADLNAVAASCAYLALDWFNLAPLAPEQRHAFDLLLLADVIYAAAVVGPLVTTLRALLRPQTGVALVAHRIRRPLVFDREENIAKLQEHDEIFEDFKVACQREGLRLRFLNDSSAAALAGDEPLLLRATMDKRRVCVAVDASSTSKSALEWVGRSQLGQKMDEVRLFTVVPPSTQNEMIRSGHFQGTYSTHPETEADPAELERSKQLLRESRERLVGLGVKDSRIDTTVVVASAGDSRSIGREISNYAEDCGCETVVLGSRGLGITKRALLNLLAVGSVSDYVVHHSKCNVVVHKDPKAVKAAGLAQAQEQ
;
A
#
# COMPACT_ATOMS: atom_id res chain seq x y z
N MET A 1 -2.67 2.91 -37.10
CA MET A 1 -3.43 1.88 -36.35
C MET A 1 -3.94 0.87 -37.36
N SER A 2 -3.43 -0.37 -37.39
CA SER A 2 -3.99 -1.39 -38.28
C SER A 2 -5.25 -1.97 -37.61
N HIS A 3 -6.38 -1.90 -38.31
CA HIS A 3 -7.61 -2.59 -37.95
C HIS A 3 -7.46 -4.10 -38.20
N THR A 4 -6.61 -4.76 -37.40
CA THR A 4 -6.68 -6.21 -37.28
C THR A 4 -7.65 -6.52 -36.16
N THR A 5 -8.89 -6.85 -36.53
CA THR A 5 -9.86 -7.44 -35.62
C THR A 5 -9.26 -8.76 -35.15
N LYS A 6 -8.54 -8.74 -34.03
CA LYS A 6 -7.93 -9.95 -33.46
C LYS A 6 -9.06 -10.89 -33.06
N GLU A 7 -9.21 -12.00 -33.76
CA GLU A 7 -10.22 -13.01 -33.44
C GLU A 7 -9.96 -13.62 -32.06
N LEU A 8 -11.05 -13.95 -31.38
CA LEU A 8 -11.01 -14.75 -30.16
C LEU A 8 -10.58 -16.17 -30.51
N SER A 9 -9.63 -16.70 -29.76
CA SER A 9 -9.11 -18.05 -29.95
C SER A 9 -8.96 -18.75 -28.61
N ARG A 10 -9.15 -20.07 -28.61
CA ARG A 10 -8.95 -20.87 -27.40
C ARG A 10 -7.46 -21.03 -27.13
N GLN A 11 -7.03 -20.61 -25.95
CA GLN A 11 -5.67 -20.74 -25.44
C GLN A 11 -5.66 -21.64 -24.21
N LYS A 12 -4.54 -22.33 -23.99
CA LYS A 12 -4.32 -23.22 -22.84
C LYS A 12 -3.25 -22.63 -21.93
N PHE A 13 -3.53 -22.59 -20.64
CA PHE A 13 -2.63 -22.10 -19.60
C PHE A 13 -2.46 -23.19 -18.54
N ALA A 14 -1.23 -23.53 -18.18
CA ALA A 14 -0.93 -24.57 -17.21
C ALA A 14 -0.30 -23.96 -15.95
N PHE A 15 -0.84 -24.33 -14.79
CA PHE A 15 -0.42 -23.86 -13.47
C PHE A 15 -0.37 -25.06 -12.52
N GLY A 16 0.85 -25.59 -12.30
CA GLY A 16 1.03 -26.82 -11.53
C GLY A 16 0.19 -27.98 -12.12
N PRO A 17 -0.67 -28.64 -11.34
CA PRO A 17 -1.52 -29.73 -11.82
C PRO A 17 -2.77 -29.25 -12.57
N HIS A 18 -3.07 -27.94 -12.57
CA HIS A 18 -4.27 -27.39 -13.20
C HIS A 18 -3.97 -26.87 -14.61
N THR A 19 -4.85 -27.15 -15.56
CA THR A 19 -4.80 -26.57 -16.90
C THR A 19 -6.13 -25.89 -17.20
N LEU A 20 -6.09 -24.61 -17.54
CA LEU A 20 -7.24 -23.82 -17.92
C LEU A 20 -7.28 -23.60 -19.43
N GLN A 21 -8.48 -23.63 -19.99
CA GLN A 21 -8.77 -23.25 -21.37
C GLN A 21 -9.54 -21.93 -21.36
N VAL A 22 -8.99 -20.90 -21.99
CA VAL A 22 -9.59 -19.56 -22.03
C VAL A 22 -9.72 -19.12 -23.47
N VAL A 23 -10.91 -18.69 -23.86
CA VAL A 23 -11.17 -18.04 -25.15
C VAL A 23 -10.86 -16.56 -24.97
N CYS A 24 -9.83 -16.09 -25.67
CA CYS A 24 -9.33 -14.73 -25.58
C CYS A 24 -8.64 -14.32 -26.90
N ARG A 25 -8.45 -13.01 -27.10
CA ARG A 25 -7.70 -12.51 -28.27
C ARG A 25 -6.24 -12.96 -28.17
N ARG A 26 -5.67 -13.34 -29.31
CA ARG A 26 -4.28 -13.80 -29.37
C ARG A 26 -3.35 -12.60 -29.17
N LEU A 27 -2.44 -12.68 -28.20
CA LEU A 27 -1.30 -11.77 -28.16
C LEU A 27 -0.46 -12.03 -29.43
N PRO A 28 -0.02 -10.98 -30.17
CA PRO A 28 0.89 -11.16 -31.30
C PRO A 28 2.11 -12.00 -30.87
N GLU A 29 2.63 -12.86 -31.75
CA GLU A 29 3.83 -13.66 -31.46
C GLU A 29 5.01 -12.81 -30.98
N GLU A 30 5.09 -11.54 -31.41
CA GLU A 30 6.09 -10.58 -30.95
C GLU A 30 5.86 -10.13 -29.51
N VAL A 31 4.62 -10.04 -29.02
CA VAL A 31 4.32 -9.75 -27.60
C VAL A 31 4.56 -11.00 -26.75
N ALA A 32 4.26 -12.20 -27.27
CA ALA A 32 4.61 -13.48 -26.65
C ALA A 32 6.13 -13.70 -26.58
N ARG A 33 6.87 -13.30 -27.63
CA ARG A 33 8.33 -13.29 -27.65
C ARG A 33 8.88 -12.21 -26.75
N VAL A 34 8.40 -10.97 -26.77
CA VAL A 34 8.85 -9.91 -25.86
C VAL A 34 8.58 -10.27 -24.41
N THR A 35 7.48 -10.96 -24.09
CA THR A 35 7.23 -11.49 -22.73
C THR A 35 8.12 -12.68 -22.35
N GLN A 36 8.66 -13.44 -23.31
CA GLN A 36 9.72 -14.45 -23.08
C GLN A 36 11.15 -13.87 -23.14
N THR A 37 11.36 -12.81 -23.91
CA THR A 37 12.67 -12.19 -24.22
C THR A 37 13.01 -11.12 -23.20
N LEU A 38 12.02 -10.54 -22.50
CA LEU A 38 12.23 -9.59 -21.40
C LEU A 38 12.83 -10.20 -20.12
N GLN A 39 13.29 -11.45 -20.15
CA GLN A 39 14.52 -11.84 -19.45
C GLN A 39 15.74 -11.22 -20.16
N LEU A 40 15.72 -9.91 -20.45
CA LEU A 40 16.79 -9.29 -21.22
C LEU A 40 18.03 -9.15 -20.34
N ASP A 41 18.95 -10.07 -20.57
CA ASP A 41 20.38 -9.89 -20.36
C ASP A 41 20.78 -8.53 -20.94
N VAL A 42 21.14 -7.60 -20.05
CA VAL A 42 21.37 -6.19 -20.36
C VAL A 42 22.50 -6.04 -21.39
N GLU A 43 23.40 -7.01 -21.50
CA GLU A 43 24.52 -6.99 -22.43
C GLU A 43 24.10 -7.16 -23.91
N GLU A 44 23.04 -7.91 -24.22
CA GLU A 44 22.61 -8.13 -25.61
C GLU A 44 21.89 -6.89 -26.20
N LEU A 45 21.22 -6.11 -25.34
CA LEU A 45 20.60 -4.84 -25.74
C LEU A 45 21.66 -3.77 -26.02
N PHE A 46 22.74 -3.73 -25.23
CA PHE A 46 23.87 -2.80 -25.45
C PHE A 46 24.70 -3.16 -26.69
N ALA A 47 24.88 -4.45 -26.99
CA ALA A 47 25.57 -4.90 -28.20
C ALA A 47 24.84 -4.48 -29.49
N ASN A 48 23.51 -4.47 -29.48
CA ASN A 48 22.69 -4.08 -30.63
C ASN A 48 22.50 -2.56 -30.78
N LEU A 49 22.72 -1.78 -29.72
CA LEU A 49 22.67 -0.31 -29.74
C LEU A 49 23.97 0.34 -30.25
N LEU A 50 25.09 -0.39 -30.32
CA LEU A 50 26.40 0.13 -30.71
C LEU A 50 26.79 -0.09 -32.19
N THR A 51 25.93 -0.68 -33.02
CA THR A 51 26.23 -0.86 -34.46
C THR A 51 25.29 -0.10 -35.40
N TRP A 52 24.57 0.91 -34.90
CA TRP A 52 23.66 1.72 -35.71
C TRP A 52 24.38 2.69 -36.69
N ASP A 53 25.70 2.84 -36.58
CA ASP A 53 26.52 3.73 -37.43
C ASP A 53 27.23 3.03 -38.61
N THR A 54 26.58 2.05 -39.25
CA THR A 54 27.04 1.60 -40.58
C THR A 54 25.96 1.82 -41.65
N PRO A 55 26.22 2.63 -42.69
CA PRO A 55 25.21 2.94 -43.70
C PRO A 55 24.96 1.74 -44.61
N LYS A 56 23.68 1.37 -44.78
CA LYS A 56 23.22 0.40 -45.80
C LYS A 56 23.12 1.07 -47.18
N PRO A 57 23.34 0.33 -48.31
CA PRO A 57 23.39 0.91 -49.65
C PRO A 57 22.02 1.41 -50.15
N ALA A 58 22.07 2.42 -51.03
CA ALA A 58 20.91 3.16 -51.53
C ALA A 58 19.91 2.33 -52.37
N PRO A 59 18.59 2.60 -52.27
CA PRO A 59 17.57 1.96 -53.08
C PRO A 59 17.38 2.65 -54.46
N GLN A 60 17.07 1.84 -55.49
CA GLN A 60 16.76 2.27 -56.85
C GLN A 60 15.33 2.87 -56.98
N GLN A 61 15.19 3.86 -57.86
CA GLN A 61 13.98 4.67 -58.09
C GLN A 61 12.84 3.94 -58.81
N PRO A 62 11.60 4.45 -58.68
CA PRO A 62 10.73 4.60 -59.85
C PRO A 62 10.10 6.01 -59.99
N GLU A 63 9.54 6.23 -61.19
CA GLU A 63 9.35 7.46 -61.97
C GLU A 63 8.32 8.50 -61.49
N GLN A 64 8.47 9.72 -62.04
CA GLN A 64 7.69 10.94 -61.81
C GLN A 64 6.29 10.96 -62.48
N PRO A 65 5.41 11.89 -62.05
CA PRO A 65 4.85 12.84 -63.03
C PRO A 65 4.90 14.33 -62.60
N GLN A 66 4.84 15.18 -63.63
CA GLN A 66 5.08 16.63 -63.69
C GLN A 66 3.97 17.57 -63.14
N PRO A 67 4.23 18.89 -63.01
CA PRO A 67 3.58 19.80 -62.05
C PRO A 67 2.62 20.83 -62.67
N GLN A 68 1.80 21.50 -61.83
CA GLN A 68 1.03 22.72 -62.16
C GLN A 68 0.76 23.58 -60.88
N PRO A 69 0.48 24.90 -60.98
CA PRO A 69 1.36 25.94 -60.43
C PRO A 69 0.85 26.73 -59.22
N ARG A 70 1.76 27.55 -58.66
CA ARG A 70 1.57 28.47 -57.52
C ARG A 70 0.68 29.68 -57.84
N GLY A 71 -0.06 30.14 -56.83
CA GLY A 71 -0.63 31.49 -56.69
C GLY A 71 -0.26 32.09 -55.32
N PRO A 72 -0.28 33.43 -55.15
CA PRO A 72 0.66 34.15 -54.29
C PRO A 72 0.18 34.39 -52.84
N ALA A 73 1.15 34.77 -52.02
CA ALA A 73 1.03 35.12 -50.61
C ALA A 73 0.51 36.54 -50.38
N GLY A 74 -0.07 36.73 -49.19
CA GLY A 74 -0.09 38.00 -48.45
C GLY A 74 -1.49 38.49 -48.09
N GLU A 75 -1.81 38.58 -46.79
CA GLU A 75 -2.04 39.85 -46.11
C GLU A 75 -2.37 39.66 -44.61
N GLN A 76 -1.84 40.58 -43.80
CA GLN A 76 -1.99 40.69 -42.36
C GLN A 76 -3.37 41.25 -41.98
N GLN A 77 -3.97 40.82 -40.86
CA GLN A 77 -5.09 41.55 -40.26
C GLN A 77 -4.89 41.81 -38.77
N GLN A 78 -5.12 43.09 -38.44
CA GLN A 78 -4.96 43.79 -37.18
C GLN A 78 -6.13 43.51 -36.21
N GLN A 79 -5.86 43.65 -34.92
CA GLN A 79 -6.80 43.58 -33.81
C GLN A 79 -7.69 44.84 -33.74
N GLN A 80 -8.95 44.67 -33.33
CA GLN A 80 -9.84 45.75 -32.86
C GLN A 80 -10.51 45.38 -31.50
N PRO A 81 -10.86 46.36 -30.64
CA PRO A 81 -11.32 46.11 -29.28
C PRO A 81 -12.85 46.05 -29.12
N ARG A 82 -13.30 45.38 -28.05
CA ARG A 82 -14.71 45.08 -27.68
C ARG A 82 -15.46 46.28 -27.09
N GLY A 83 -16.76 46.37 -27.38
CA GLY A 83 -17.71 47.33 -26.79
C GLY A 83 -18.70 46.71 -25.78
N PRO A 84 -19.49 47.56 -25.07
CA PRO A 84 -20.11 47.25 -23.76
C PRO A 84 -21.50 46.56 -23.83
N ALA A 85 -21.81 45.81 -24.89
CA ALA A 85 -23.09 45.11 -25.01
C ALA A 85 -23.11 43.69 -24.38
N GLY A 86 -21.97 43.23 -23.83
CA GLY A 86 -21.80 41.86 -23.33
C GLY A 86 -22.29 41.61 -21.90
N GLU A 87 -22.47 42.64 -21.08
CA GLU A 87 -22.72 42.47 -19.64
C GLU A 87 -24.18 42.17 -19.30
N GLN A 88 -25.14 42.54 -20.15
CA GLN A 88 -26.56 42.27 -19.90
C GLN A 88 -27.03 40.87 -20.35
N GLN A 89 -26.27 40.17 -21.21
CA GLN A 89 -26.57 38.79 -21.61
C GLN A 89 -26.02 37.74 -20.62
N GLN A 90 -25.02 38.09 -19.79
CA GLN A 90 -24.46 37.19 -18.80
C GLN A 90 -25.39 36.95 -17.60
N GLN A 91 -26.11 37.98 -17.14
CA GLN A 91 -26.98 37.87 -15.96
C GLN A 91 -28.26 37.06 -16.18
N GLN A 92 -28.70 36.87 -17.43
CA GLN A 92 -29.84 36.00 -17.74
C GLN A 92 -29.45 34.53 -17.95
N GLN A 93 -28.18 34.24 -18.25
CA GLN A 93 -27.67 32.86 -18.34
C GLN A 93 -27.33 32.26 -16.97
N GLU A 94 -26.94 33.08 -15.99
CA GLU A 94 -26.60 32.61 -14.64
C GLU A 94 -27.83 32.17 -13.83
N GLN A 95 -29.04 32.67 -14.14
CA GLN A 95 -30.27 32.30 -13.41
C GLN A 95 -30.94 31.00 -13.92
N GLN A 96 -30.45 30.39 -15.00
CA GLN A 96 -30.96 29.12 -15.53
C GLN A 96 -30.05 27.91 -15.25
N GLN A 97 -28.91 28.11 -14.57
CA GLN A 97 -27.94 27.04 -14.31
C GLN A 97 -28.13 26.28 -12.99
N ASP A 98 -29.10 26.65 -12.15
CA ASP A 98 -29.26 26.06 -10.80
C ASP A 98 -30.25 24.88 -10.69
N GLU A 99 -30.65 24.25 -11.80
CA GLU A 99 -31.48 23.03 -11.80
C GLU A 99 -30.88 21.83 -12.56
N GLN A 100 -29.57 21.82 -12.83
CA GLN A 100 -28.94 20.64 -13.45
C GLN A 100 -28.44 19.66 -12.37
N GLN A 101 -29.07 18.48 -12.34
CA GLN A 101 -28.52 17.30 -11.66
C GLN A 101 -27.07 17.08 -12.12
N PRO A 102 -26.13 16.70 -11.24
CA PRO A 102 -24.74 16.52 -11.62
C PRO A 102 -24.65 15.49 -12.76
N GLU A 103 -24.07 15.89 -13.89
CA GLU A 103 -23.82 15.01 -15.02
C GLU A 103 -23.05 13.76 -14.55
N ALA A 104 -23.51 12.58 -14.96
CA ALA A 104 -22.85 11.33 -14.62
C ALA A 104 -21.41 11.34 -15.16
N VAL A 105 -20.45 11.04 -14.28
CA VAL A 105 -19.03 10.98 -14.64
C VAL A 105 -18.81 9.91 -15.71
N ASP A 106 -18.26 10.30 -16.86
CA ASP A 106 -17.89 9.38 -17.94
C ASP A 106 -16.55 8.70 -17.61
N SER A 107 -16.64 7.52 -16.97
CA SER A 107 -15.49 6.73 -16.54
C SER A 107 -14.60 6.27 -17.70
N LYS A 108 -15.16 6.04 -18.91
CA LYS A 108 -14.38 5.66 -20.11
C LYS A 108 -13.48 6.81 -20.57
N LYS A 109 -14.03 8.03 -20.66
CA LYS A 109 -13.25 9.21 -21.06
C LYS A 109 -12.11 9.50 -20.09
N LEU A 110 -12.34 9.34 -18.78
CA LEU A 110 -11.31 9.52 -17.75
C LEU A 110 -10.14 8.55 -17.88
N CYS A 111 -10.36 7.38 -18.48
CA CYS A 111 -9.32 6.38 -18.73
C CYS A 111 -8.62 6.55 -20.09
N GLY A 112 -8.93 7.61 -20.85
CA GLY A 112 -8.30 7.91 -22.15
C GLY A 112 -9.02 7.33 -23.37
N ASN A 113 -10.20 6.72 -23.21
CA ASN A 113 -11.01 6.26 -24.34
C ASN A 113 -11.83 7.44 -24.90
N VAL A 114 -11.32 8.04 -25.97
CA VAL A 114 -11.83 9.30 -26.55
C VAL A 114 -13.10 9.11 -27.40
N GLU A 115 -13.43 7.87 -27.79
CA GLU A 115 -14.68 7.52 -28.49
C GLU A 115 -15.64 6.81 -27.52
N SER A 116 -16.64 7.53 -27.00
CA SER A 116 -17.46 7.10 -25.85
C SER A 116 -18.41 5.91 -26.10
N ASP A 117 -18.70 5.60 -27.36
CA ASP A 117 -19.84 4.73 -27.70
C ASP A 117 -19.41 3.31 -28.11
N GLN A 118 -18.11 3.07 -28.27
CA GLN A 118 -17.57 1.75 -28.57
C GLN A 118 -17.22 0.99 -27.27
N PRO A 119 -17.42 -0.34 -27.23
CA PRO A 119 -16.97 -1.14 -26.10
C PRO A 119 -15.44 -1.16 -26.04
N ASP A 120 -14.88 -1.03 -24.84
CA ASP A 120 -13.45 -1.21 -24.63
C ASP A 120 -13.10 -2.69 -24.63
N LEU A 121 -12.49 -3.16 -25.72
CA LEU A 121 -12.24 -4.58 -25.93
C LEU A 121 -10.89 -5.05 -25.34
N ILE A 122 -10.12 -4.20 -24.64
CA ILE A 122 -8.83 -4.60 -24.02
C ILE A 122 -9.00 -5.72 -22.99
N GLY A 123 -10.17 -5.81 -22.36
CA GLY A 123 -10.51 -6.90 -21.43
C GLY A 123 -10.55 -8.28 -22.10
N LEU A 124 -10.59 -8.36 -23.44
CA LEU A 124 -10.58 -9.63 -24.19
C LEU A 124 -9.17 -10.24 -24.34
N ASP A 125 -8.12 -9.56 -23.90
CA ASP A 125 -6.74 -10.08 -23.89
C ASP A 125 -6.40 -10.73 -22.52
N VAL A 126 -5.48 -11.70 -22.52
CA VAL A 126 -4.85 -12.19 -21.28
C VAL A 126 -3.54 -11.44 -21.08
N TRP A 127 -3.41 -10.73 -19.97
CA TRP A 127 -2.24 -9.92 -19.66
C TRP A 127 -1.17 -10.72 -18.89
N PRO A 128 0.14 -10.42 -19.05
CA PRO A 128 1.21 -11.13 -18.34
C PRO A 128 1.04 -11.15 -16.80
N ALA A 129 0.52 -10.05 -16.22
CA ALA A 129 0.25 -9.98 -14.79
C ALA A 129 -0.76 -11.04 -14.32
N SER A 130 -1.76 -11.38 -15.15
CA SER A 130 -2.72 -12.45 -14.84
C SER A 130 -2.03 -13.82 -14.79
N ILE A 131 -1.06 -14.06 -15.67
CA ILE A 131 -0.27 -15.30 -15.70
C ILE A 131 0.64 -15.38 -14.46
N ALA A 132 1.34 -14.28 -14.12
CA ALA A 132 2.17 -14.20 -12.92
C ALA A 132 1.36 -14.45 -11.64
N LEU A 133 0.17 -13.83 -11.54
CA LEU A 133 -0.74 -14.06 -10.42
C LEU A 133 -1.20 -15.51 -10.33
N CYS A 134 -1.50 -16.15 -11.45
CA CYS A 134 -1.89 -17.56 -11.50
C CYS A 134 -0.76 -18.50 -11.04
N ASN A 135 0.48 -18.25 -11.46
CA ASN A 135 1.65 -19.01 -10.97
C ASN A 135 1.77 -18.91 -9.45
N TYR A 136 1.62 -17.70 -8.90
CA TYR A 136 1.66 -17.49 -7.46
C TYR A 136 0.53 -18.24 -6.73
N LEU A 137 -0.70 -18.10 -7.20
CA LEU A 137 -1.87 -18.78 -6.62
C LEU A 137 -1.74 -20.30 -6.65
N SER A 138 -1.22 -20.85 -7.75
CA SER A 138 -0.97 -22.29 -7.87
C SER A 138 0.10 -22.79 -6.91
N ALA A 139 1.13 -21.98 -6.63
CA ALA A 139 2.15 -22.32 -5.63
C ALA A 139 1.63 -22.18 -4.18
N HIS A 140 0.58 -21.36 -3.97
CA HIS A 140 0.03 -21.03 -2.65
C HIS A 140 -1.45 -21.39 -2.55
N ALA A 141 -1.83 -22.57 -3.03
CA ALA A 141 -3.23 -23.02 -3.10
C ALA A 141 -3.98 -22.95 -1.75
N SER A 142 -3.27 -23.01 -0.63
CA SER A 142 -3.84 -22.85 0.72
C SER A 142 -4.44 -21.47 0.99
N LEU A 143 -4.03 -20.43 0.25
CA LEU A 143 -4.65 -19.10 0.31
C LEU A 143 -6.05 -19.08 -0.31
N VAL A 144 -6.32 -20.04 -1.21
CA VAL A 144 -7.53 -20.08 -2.03
C VAL A 144 -8.55 -21.09 -1.50
N ALA A 145 -8.08 -22.24 -1.03
CA ALA A 145 -8.94 -23.32 -0.56
C ALA A 145 -9.97 -22.83 0.48
N GLY A 146 -11.26 -22.91 0.14
CA GLY A 146 -12.37 -22.49 1.00
C GLY A 146 -12.58 -20.96 1.13
N ALA A 147 -11.78 -20.13 0.45
CA ALA A 147 -11.90 -18.67 0.49
C ALA A 147 -13.08 -18.16 -0.34
N ALA A 148 -13.70 -17.05 0.09
CA ALA A 148 -14.51 -16.21 -0.80
C ALA A 148 -13.60 -15.27 -1.58
N VAL A 149 -13.56 -15.42 -2.90
CA VAL A 149 -12.65 -14.69 -3.81
C VAL A 149 -13.44 -13.69 -4.65
N CYS A 150 -12.88 -12.51 -4.90
CA CYS A 150 -13.39 -11.60 -5.93
C CYS A 150 -12.25 -11.08 -6.80
N GLU A 151 -12.42 -11.10 -8.11
CA GLU A 151 -11.48 -10.54 -9.07
C GLU A 151 -12.01 -9.22 -9.62
N LEU A 152 -11.20 -8.16 -9.48
CA LEU A 152 -11.47 -6.82 -10.02
C LEU A 152 -10.76 -6.64 -11.35
N GLY A 153 -11.49 -6.32 -12.42
CA GLY A 153 -10.92 -6.22 -13.76
C GLY A 153 -10.46 -7.58 -14.28
N ALA A 154 -11.38 -8.55 -14.23
CA ALA A 154 -11.09 -9.95 -14.49
C ALA A 154 -10.68 -10.24 -15.94
N GLY A 155 -11.06 -9.38 -16.90
CA GLY A 155 -10.79 -9.59 -18.32
C GLY A 155 -11.33 -10.94 -18.78
N MET A 156 -10.44 -11.89 -19.08
CA MET A 156 -10.84 -13.25 -19.48
C MET A 156 -11.00 -14.25 -18.33
N GLY A 157 -10.81 -13.79 -17.08
CA GLY A 157 -11.08 -14.50 -15.84
C GLY A 157 -9.99 -15.47 -15.38
N LEU A 158 -8.80 -15.45 -15.99
CA LEU A 158 -7.79 -16.50 -15.79
C LEU A 158 -7.45 -16.73 -14.28
N PRO A 159 -7.14 -15.70 -13.46
CA PRO A 159 -6.90 -15.87 -12.02
C PRO A 159 -8.11 -16.35 -11.20
N GLY A 160 -9.30 -15.77 -11.40
CA GLY A 160 -10.50 -16.17 -10.68
C GLY A 160 -10.96 -17.59 -11.04
N LEU A 161 -10.85 -17.98 -12.32
CA LEU A 161 -11.13 -19.34 -12.78
C LEU A 161 -10.15 -20.35 -12.18
N LEU A 162 -8.86 -20.00 -12.07
CA LEU A 162 -7.89 -20.82 -11.35
C LEU A 162 -8.28 -20.95 -9.88
N CYS A 163 -8.71 -19.86 -9.24
CA CYS A 163 -9.14 -19.92 -7.85
C CYS A 163 -10.33 -20.86 -7.63
N ALA A 164 -11.29 -20.86 -8.55
CA ALA A 164 -12.40 -21.81 -8.53
C ALA A 164 -11.89 -23.26 -8.66
N ALA A 165 -10.94 -23.52 -9.56
CA ALA A 165 -10.33 -24.83 -9.75
C ALA A 165 -9.47 -25.29 -8.54
N LEU A 166 -8.91 -24.35 -7.78
CA LEU A 166 -8.15 -24.58 -6.55
C LEU A 166 -9.04 -24.77 -5.30
N GLY A 167 -10.37 -24.73 -5.46
CA GLY A 167 -11.31 -25.01 -4.38
C GLY A 167 -11.73 -23.80 -3.56
N ALA A 168 -11.74 -22.60 -4.14
CA ALA A 168 -12.44 -21.45 -3.55
C ALA A 168 -13.91 -21.79 -3.24
N ARG A 169 -14.44 -21.29 -2.12
CA ARG A 169 -15.84 -21.50 -1.72
C ARG A 169 -16.81 -20.82 -2.70
N HIS A 170 -16.43 -19.64 -3.18
CA HIS A 170 -17.17 -18.85 -4.15
C HIS A 170 -16.22 -17.83 -4.80
N VAL A 171 -16.38 -17.57 -6.09
CA VAL A 171 -15.59 -16.59 -6.85
C VAL A 171 -16.52 -15.58 -7.53
N LEU A 172 -16.41 -14.29 -7.19
CA LEU A 172 -17.04 -13.21 -7.94
C LEU A 172 -16.07 -12.67 -8.99
N LEU A 173 -16.40 -12.80 -10.27
CA LEU A 173 -15.61 -12.24 -11.38
C LEU A 173 -16.25 -10.93 -11.84
N THR A 174 -15.49 -9.83 -11.80
CA THR A 174 -16.01 -8.51 -12.15
C THR A 174 -15.18 -7.86 -13.24
N ASP A 175 -15.85 -7.20 -14.18
CA ASP A 175 -15.22 -6.38 -15.21
C ASP A 175 -16.15 -5.21 -15.55
N TYR A 176 -15.64 -4.17 -16.22
CA TYR A 176 -16.44 -3.01 -16.58
C TYR A 176 -17.40 -3.32 -17.73
N GLU A 177 -16.92 -4.02 -18.76
CA GLU A 177 -17.69 -4.23 -19.99
C GLU A 177 -18.56 -5.50 -19.92
N PRO A 178 -19.90 -5.41 -20.11
CA PRO A 178 -20.78 -6.58 -20.07
C PRO A 178 -20.41 -7.67 -21.08
N VAL A 179 -19.84 -7.31 -22.24
CA VAL A 179 -19.36 -8.28 -23.24
C VAL A 179 -18.16 -9.09 -22.73
N VAL A 180 -17.29 -8.47 -21.93
CA VAL A 180 -16.17 -9.15 -21.27
C VAL A 180 -16.71 -10.10 -20.21
N VAL A 181 -17.66 -9.63 -19.38
CA VAL A 181 -18.31 -10.46 -18.34
C VAL A 181 -19.00 -11.69 -18.94
N ALA A 182 -19.71 -11.54 -20.06
CA ALA A 182 -20.33 -12.67 -20.77
C ALA A 182 -19.27 -13.68 -21.28
N GLN A 183 -18.11 -13.20 -21.73
CA GLN A 183 -17.01 -14.05 -22.17
C GLN A 183 -16.36 -14.81 -21.01
N ILE A 184 -16.22 -14.19 -19.83
CA ILE A 184 -15.74 -14.86 -18.61
C ILE A 184 -16.65 -16.04 -18.25
N GLN A 185 -17.97 -15.85 -18.34
CA GLN A 185 -18.93 -16.93 -18.06
C GLN A 185 -18.72 -18.14 -18.98
N GLN A 186 -18.55 -17.91 -20.29
CA GLN A 186 -18.23 -18.98 -21.23
C GLN A 186 -16.90 -19.68 -20.90
N ASN A 187 -15.89 -18.93 -20.44
CA ASN A 187 -14.62 -19.49 -20.01
C ASN A 187 -14.77 -20.33 -18.73
N ALA A 188 -15.66 -19.96 -17.81
CA ALA A 188 -15.97 -20.74 -16.63
C ALA A 188 -16.65 -22.08 -16.97
N ASP A 189 -17.61 -22.05 -17.92
CA ASP A 189 -18.27 -23.24 -18.43
C ASP A 189 -17.26 -24.19 -19.09
N LEU A 190 -16.34 -23.63 -19.89
CA LEU A 190 -15.29 -24.38 -20.58
C LEU A 190 -14.34 -25.12 -19.61
N ASN A 191 -14.19 -24.62 -18.39
CA ASN A 191 -13.35 -25.22 -17.34
C ASN A 191 -14.18 -25.96 -16.27
N ALA A 192 -15.49 -26.10 -16.46
CA ALA A 192 -16.40 -26.75 -15.51
C ALA A 192 -16.35 -26.17 -14.08
N VAL A 193 -16.10 -24.86 -13.95
CA VAL A 193 -16.04 -24.15 -12.66
C VAL A 193 -17.18 -23.16 -12.44
N ALA A 194 -18.07 -23.01 -13.42
CA ALA A 194 -19.18 -22.04 -13.38
C ALA A 194 -20.08 -22.17 -12.14
N ALA A 195 -20.25 -23.37 -11.58
CA ALA A 195 -21.06 -23.60 -10.38
C ALA A 195 -20.52 -22.89 -9.12
N SER A 196 -19.23 -22.55 -9.10
CA SER A 196 -18.58 -21.83 -7.99
C SER A 196 -18.44 -20.33 -8.26
N CYS A 197 -18.94 -19.84 -9.40
CA CYS A 197 -18.71 -18.48 -9.88
C CYS A 197 -19.99 -17.64 -9.94
N ALA A 198 -19.84 -16.35 -9.65
CA ALA A 198 -20.80 -15.30 -9.98
C ALA A 198 -20.10 -14.25 -10.85
N TYR A 199 -20.90 -13.49 -11.61
CA TYR A 199 -20.40 -12.53 -12.59
C TYR A 199 -21.10 -11.19 -12.42
N LEU A 200 -20.35 -10.09 -12.47
CA LEU A 200 -20.91 -8.76 -12.30
C LEU A 200 -20.19 -7.75 -13.20
N ALA A 201 -20.97 -7.03 -14.01
CA ALA A 201 -20.48 -5.80 -14.62
C ALA A 201 -20.37 -4.73 -13.53
N LEU A 202 -19.14 -4.30 -13.24
CA LEU A 202 -18.84 -3.40 -12.13
C LEU A 202 -18.01 -2.21 -12.61
N ASP A 203 -18.61 -1.03 -12.56
CA ASP A 203 -17.89 0.23 -12.64
C ASP A 203 -17.41 0.62 -11.23
N TRP A 204 -16.11 0.78 -11.04
CA TRP A 204 -15.55 1.20 -9.75
C TRP A 204 -15.98 2.61 -9.34
N PHE A 205 -16.43 3.43 -10.29
CA PHE A 205 -17.03 4.74 -10.00
C PHE A 205 -18.48 4.63 -9.51
N ASN A 206 -19.14 3.49 -9.70
CA ASN A 206 -20.52 3.26 -9.29
C ASN A 206 -20.72 1.87 -8.67
N LEU A 207 -20.68 1.82 -7.34
CA LEU A 207 -20.84 0.59 -6.56
C LEU A 207 -22.31 0.22 -6.27
N ALA A 208 -23.29 0.88 -6.88
CA ALA A 208 -24.71 0.54 -6.70
C ALA A 208 -25.07 -0.92 -7.09
N PRO A 209 -24.46 -1.53 -8.14
CA PRO A 209 -24.73 -2.91 -8.51
C PRO A 209 -24.27 -3.96 -7.48
N LEU A 210 -23.41 -3.60 -6.53
CA LEU A 210 -22.97 -4.53 -5.48
C LEU A 210 -24.11 -4.79 -4.49
N ALA A 211 -24.50 -6.05 -4.39
CA ALA A 211 -25.47 -6.50 -3.41
C ALA A 211 -24.94 -6.32 -1.97
N PRO A 212 -25.81 -6.09 -0.97
CA PRO A 212 -25.39 -5.94 0.42
C PRO A 212 -24.51 -7.09 0.93
N GLU A 213 -24.81 -8.32 0.55
CA GLU A 213 -24.08 -9.54 0.90
C GLU A 213 -22.70 -9.67 0.23
N GLN A 214 -22.43 -8.90 -0.83
CA GLN A 214 -21.12 -8.85 -1.48
C GLN A 214 -20.19 -7.83 -0.82
N ARG A 215 -20.73 -6.92 0.00
CA ARG A 215 -19.91 -5.94 0.73
C ARG A 215 -19.22 -6.60 1.90
N HIS A 216 -17.94 -6.31 2.08
CA HIS A 216 -17.14 -6.81 3.20
C HIS A 216 -17.09 -8.34 3.33
N ALA A 217 -17.29 -9.05 2.22
CA ALA A 217 -17.54 -10.49 2.21
C ALA A 217 -16.31 -11.31 1.83
N PHE A 218 -15.36 -10.71 1.13
CA PHE A 218 -14.29 -11.44 0.44
C PHE A 218 -13.04 -11.60 1.30
N ASP A 219 -12.59 -12.85 1.38
CA ASP A 219 -11.35 -13.25 2.06
C ASP A 219 -10.14 -12.88 1.20
N LEU A 220 -10.28 -12.98 -0.13
CA LEU A 220 -9.24 -12.71 -1.11
C LEU A 220 -9.77 -11.86 -2.27
N LEU A 221 -9.13 -10.72 -2.55
CA LEU A 221 -9.31 -9.98 -3.79
C LEU A 221 -8.14 -10.21 -4.74
N LEU A 222 -8.42 -10.26 -6.04
CA LEU A 222 -7.43 -10.41 -7.11
C LEU A 222 -7.45 -9.17 -8.01
N LEU A 223 -6.28 -8.64 -8.31
CA LEU A 223 -6.07 -7.48 -9.17
C LEU A 223 -4.92 -7.81 -10.11
N ALA A 224 -5.18 -7.87 -11.41
CA ALA A 224 -4.16 -8.15 -12.41
C ALA A 224 -4.13 -7.01 -13.45
N ASP A 225 -3.07 -6.21 -13.40
CA ASP A 225 -2.78 -5.11 -14.32
C ASP A 225 -3.83 -3.99 -14.42
N VAL A 226 -4.57 -3.77 -13.33
CA VAL A 226 -5.67 -2.79 -13.26
C VAL A 226 -5.24 -1.38 -12.86
N ILE A 227 -3.98 -1.17 -12.50
CA ILE A 227 -3.43 0.13 -12.07
C ILE A 227 -2.78 0.82 -13.28
N TYR A 228 -3.58 1.17 -14.29
CA TYR A 228 -3.07 1.70 -15.57
C TYR A 228 -3.44 3.17 -15.83
N ALA A 229 -4.38 3.74 -15.08
CA ALA A 229 -4.80 5.13 -15.22
C ALA A 229 -4.96 5.83 -13.85
N ALA A 230 -4.49 7.06 -13.74
CA ALA A 230 -4.61 7.84 -12.50
C ALA A 230 -6.06 7.98 -12.02
N ALA A 231 -7.00 8.13 -12.98
CA ALA A 231 -8.42 8.28 -12.68
C ALA A 231 -9.04 7.07 -11.97
N VAL A 232 -8.52 5.85 -12.19
CA VAL A 232 -9.09 4.64 -11.56
C VAL A 232 -8.58 4.42 -10.14
N VAL A 233 -7.50 5.07 -9.72
CA VAL A 233 -6.86 4.82 -8.41
C VAL A 233 -7.83 5.02 -7.24
N GLY A 234 -8.47 6.20 -7.15
CA GLY A 234 -9.42 6.49 -6.07
C GLY A 234 -10.63 5.55 -6.03
N PRO A 235 -11.35 5.39 -7.14
CA PRO A 235 -12.46 4.43 -7.27
C PRO A 235 -12.06 2.99 -6.96
N LEU A 236 -10.89 2.53 -7.43
CA LEU A 236 -10.37 1.19 -7.16
C LEU A 236 -10.14 0.98 -5.67
N VAL A 237 -9.48 1.92 -4.98
CA VAL A 237 -9.25 1.81 -3.53
C VAL A 237 -10.56 1.84 -2.75
N THR A 238 -11.54 2.64 -3.18
CA THR A 238 -12.88 2.66 -2.59
C THR A 238 -13.57 1.30 -2.75
N THR A 239 -13.43 0.68 -3.93
CA THR A 239 -13.96 -0.65 -4.24
C THR A 239 -13.29 -1.73 -3.39
N LEU A 240 -11.96 -1.71 -3.27
CA LEU A 240 -11.19 -2.60 -2.40
C LEU A 240 -11.74 -2.56 -0.97
N ARG A 241 -11.92 -1.36 -0.39
CA ARG A 241 -12.49 -1.21 0.96
C ARG A 241 -13.89 -1.78 1.07
N ALA A 242 -14.74 -1.57 0.07
CA ALA A 242 -16.13 -2.00 0.10
C ALA A 242 -16.28 -3.52 0.04
N LEU A 243 -15.33 -4.23 -0.58
CA LEU A 243 -15.39 -5.67 -0.81
C LEU A 243 -14.61 -6.49 0.22
N LEU A 244 -13.44 -6.00 0.66
CA LEU A 244 -12.58 -6.72 1.59
C LEU A 244 -13.27 -7.00 2.91
N ARG A 245 -13.18 -8.25 3.37
CA ARG A 245 -13.56 -8.60 4.73
C ARG A 245 -12.73 -7.78 5.72
N PRO A 246 -13.36 -7.05 6.66
CA PRO A 246 -12.67 -6.31 7.68
C PRO A 246 -11.69 -7.19 8.46
N GLN A 247 -10.52 -6.65 8.77
CA GLN A 247 -9.43 -7.24 9.57
C GLN A 247 -8.71 -8.46 8.97
N THR A 248 -9.39 -9.34 8.23
CA THR A 248 -8.81 -10.60 7.73
C THR A 248 -8.67 -10.67 6.21
N GLY A 249 -9.37 -9.81 5.48
CA GLY A 249 -9.33 -9.79 4.01
C GLY A 249 -7.95 -9.43 3.47
N VAL A 250 -7.61 -10.03 2.34
CA VAL A 250 -6.34 -9.80 1.65
C VAL A 250 -6.62 -9.51 0.18
N ALA A 251 -5.82 -8.67 -0.45
CA ALA A 251 -5.83 -8.47 -1.89
C ALA A 251 -4.45 -8.80 -2.48
N LEU A 252 -4.42 -9.53 -3.58
CA LEU A 252 -3.22 -9.82 -4.36
C LEU A 252 -3.25 -8.96 -5.62
N VAL A 253 -2.18 -8.21 -5.85
CA VAL A 253 -2.07 -7.21 -6.91
C VAL A 253 -0.89 -7.57 -7.80
N ALA A 254 -1.11 -8.22 -8.93
CA ALA A 254 -0.09 -8.31 -9.97
C ALA A 254 -0.09 -7.04 -10.80
N HIS A 255 0.99 -6.25 -10.73
CA HIS A 255 1.14 -4.99 -11.46
C HIS A 255 2.45 -4.97 -12.22
N ARG A 256 2.40 -4.51 -13.47
CA ARG A 256 3.60 -4.26 -14.26
C ARG A 256 4.01 -2.80 -14.08
N ILE A 257 5.21 -2.57 -13.55
CA ILE A 257 5.79 -1.23 -13.43
C ILE A 257 5.88 -0.59 -14.82
N ARG A 258 5.23 0.56 -14.98
CA ARG A 258 5.27 1.38 -16.20
C ARG A 258 6.03 2.66 -15.89
N ARG A 259 7.20 2.82 -16.51
CA ARG A 259 7.97 4.08 -16.47
C ARG A 259 7.84 4.75 -17.83
N PRO A 260 6.94 5.74 -17.99
CA PRO A 260 6.79 6.39 -19.27
C PRO A 260 8.05 7.19 -19.62
N LEU A 261 8.29 7.31 -20.92
CA LEU A 261 9.30 8.20 -21.47
C LEU A 261 8.69 9.60 -21.52
N VAL A 262 9.19 10.51 -20.69
CA VAL A 262 8.74 11.90 -20.65
C VAL A 262 9.74 12.77 -21.41
N PHE A 263 9.22 13.60 -22.30
CA PHE A 263 10.05 14.56 -23.01
C PHE A 263 10.28 15.78 -22.12
N ASP A 264 11.51 15.96 -21.67
CA ASP A 264 11.93 17.15 -20.96
C ASP A 264 12.06 18.30 -21.96
N ARG A 265 11.17 19.28 -21.87
CA ARG A 265 11.13 20.42 -22.78
C ARG A 265 12.26 21.42 -22.53
N GLU A 266 12.84 21.44 -21.33
CA GLU A 266 13.93 22.35 -20.98
C GLU A 266 15.27 21.79 -21.49
N GLU A 267 15.48 20.49 -21.30
CA GLU A 267 16.72 19.81 -21.70
C GLU A 267 16.66 19.20 -23.11
N ASN A 268 15.49 19.24 -23.77
CA ASN A 268 15.24 18.69 -25.11
C ASN A 268 15.66 17.20 -25.25
N ILE A 269 15.52 16.43 -24.16
CA ILE A 269 15.84 15.00 -24.10
C ILE A 269 14.66 14.20 -23.56
N ALA A 270 14.53 12.98 -24.06
CA ALA A 270 13.58 12.02 -23.52
C ALA A 270 14.18 11.37 -22.26
N LYS A 271 13.52 11.54 -21.11
CA LYS A 271 13.90 10.93 -19.84
C LYS A 271 12.91 9.84 -19.49
N LEU A 272 13.41 8.66 -19.12
CA LEU A 272 12.59 7.65 -18.48
C LEU A 272 12.24 8.15 -17.07
N GLN A 273 10.97 8.11 -16.69
CA GLN A 273 10.62 8.41 -15.29
C GLN A 273 11.30 7.40 -14.34
N GLU A 274 11.75 7.89 -13.19
CA GLU A 274 12.39 7.04 -12.17
C GLU A 274 11.39 6.11 -11.49
N HIS A 275 10.12 6.52 -11.42
CA HIS A 275 9.05 5.83 -10.71
C HIS A 275 7.79 5.69 -11.57
N ASP A 276 6.95 4.72 -11.23
CA ASP A 276 5.61 4.57 -11.77
C ASP A 276 4.66 5.43 -10.91
N GLU A 277 4.39 6.65 -11.37
CA GLU A 277 3.62 7.65 -10.60
C GLU A 277 2.22 7.15 -10.23
N ILE A 278 1.55 6.45 -11.15
CA ILE A 278 0.20 5.91 -10.93
C ILE A 278 0.24 4.85 -9.82
N PHE A 279 1.26 4.01 -9.82
CA PHE A 279 1.44 3.01 -8.78
C PHE A 279 1.79 3.64 -7.42
N GLU A 280 2.58 4.72 -7.40
CA GLU A 280 2.85 5.48 -6.18
C GLU A 280 1.59 6.15 -5.62
N ASP A 281 0.76 6.74 -6.48
CA ASP A 281 -0.54 7.29 -6.10
C ASP A 281 -1.46 6.21 -5.51
N PHE A 282 -1.47 5.01 -6.10
CA PHE A 282 -2.20 3.87 -5.58
C PHE A 282 -1.72 3.47 -4.18
N LYS A 283 -0.41 3.46 -3.93
CA LYS A 283 0.14 3.18 -2.60
C LYS A 283 -0.31 4.21 -1.57
N VAL A 284 -0.23 5.49 -1.90
CA VAL A 284 -0.65 6.60 -1.02
C VAL A 284 -2.16 6.53 -0.74
N ALA A 285 -2.97 6.28 -1.77
CA ALA A 285 -4.42 6.16 -1.63
C ALA A 285 -4.80 4.98 -0.72
N CYS A 286 -4.17 3.81 -0.89
CA CYS A 286 -4.36 2.66 0.00
C CYS A 286 -4.03 3.00 1.46
N GLN A 287 -2.90 3.64 1.72
CA GLN A 287 -2.49 4.02 3.07
C GLN A 287 -3.47 4.99 3.73
N ARG A 288 -3.93 6.01 3.00
CA ARG A 288 -4.95 6.96 3.47
C ARG A 288 -6.24 6.24 3.89
N GLU A 289 -6.57 5.17 3.18
CA GLU A 289 -7.72 4.33 3.40
C GLU A 289 -7.48 3.18 4.40
N GLY A 290 -6.34 3.18 5.11
CA GLY A 290 -6.02 2.17 6.12
C GLY A 290 -5.72 0.78 5.54
N LEU A 291 -5.42 0.69 4.25
CA LEU A 291 -4.94 -0.53 3.59
C LEU A 291 -3.41 -0.52 3.60
N ARG A 292 -2.79 -1.53 4.21
CA ARG A 292 -1.33 -1.65 4.26
C ARG A 292 -0.83 -2.46 3.04
N LEU A 293 0.10 -1.89 2.28
CA LEU A 293 0.76 -2.61 1.19
C LEU A 293 2.00 -3.33 1.73
N ARG A 294 2.23 -4.57 1.28
CA ARG A 294 3.50 -5.27 1.49
C ARG A 294 3.97 -5.87 0.17
N PHE A 295 5.26 -5.70 -0.10
CA PHE A 295 5.90 -6.46 -1.16
C PHE A 295 6.09 -7.89 -0.67
N LEU A 296 5.90 -8.87 -1.55
CA LEU A 296 6.09 -10.29 -1.20
C LEU A 296 7.58 -10.66 -1.06
N ASN A 297 8.47 -9.83 -1.60
CA ASN A 297 9.92 -10.02 -1.53
C ASN A 297 10.61 -8.71 -1.11
N ASP A 298 11.50 -8.79 -0.11
CA ASP A 298 12.39 -7.72 0.35
C ASP A 298 13.69 -7.61 -0.49
N SER A 299 13.82 -8.39 -1.58
CA SER A 299 15.02 -8.36 -2.43
C SER A 299 14.84 -7.41 -3.61
N SER A 300 15.75 -6.43 -3.71
CA SER A 300 15.77 -5.38 -4.75
C SER A 300 15.98 -5.90 -6.18
N ALA A 301 16.25 -7.19 -6.38
CA ALA A 301 16.45 -7.81 -7.68
C ALA A 301 15.15 -8.29 -8.36
N ALA A 302 14.11 -8.66 -7.59
CA ALA A 302 12.82 -9.12 -8.14
C ALA A 302 11.91 -7.97 -8.62
N ALA A 303 12.11 -6.77 -8.07
CA ALA A 303 11.28 -5.60 -8.38
C ALA A 303 11.48 -5.02 -9.80
N LEU A 304 12.53 -5.43 -10.52
CA LEU A 304 12.86 -4.91 -11.85
C LEU A 304 12.39 -5.79 -13.03
N ALA A 305 11.89 -7.00 -12.77
CA ALA A 305 11.51 -7.95 -13.82
C ALA A 305 9.99 -8.10 -14.05
N GLY A 306 9.13 -7.64 -13.12
CA GLY A 306 7.67 -7.80 -13.24
C GLY A 306 7.18 -9.25 -13.08
N ASP A 307 7.98 -10.10 -12.45
CA ASP A 307 7.74 -11.54 -12.36
C ASP A 307 6.88 -11.98 -11.15
N GLU A 308 6.58 -11.09 -10.19
CA GLU A 308 5.82 -11.47 -8.98
C GLU A 308 4.71 -10.48 -8.59
N PRO A 309 3.55 -10.99 -8.11
CA PRO A 309 2.49 -10.16 -7.59
C PRO A 309 2.90 -9.44 -6.30
N LEU A 310 2.27 -8.30 -6.05
CA LEU A 310 2.29 -7.57 -4.80
C LEU A 310 1.21 -8.14 -3.88
N LEU A 311 1.46 -8.18 -2.57
CA LEU A 311 0.46 -8.54 -1.57
C LEU A 311 -0.07 -7.27 -0.89
N LEU A 312 -1.26 -6.85 -1.29
CA LEU A 312 -2.02 -5.86 -0.53
C LEU A 312 -2.71 -6.56 0.64
N ARG A 313 -2.05 -6.66 1.79
CA ARG A 313 -2.72 -7.16 3.00
C ARG A 313 -3.54 -6.03 3.62
N ALA A 314 -4.86 -6.06 3.46
CA ALA A 314 -5.77 -5.20 4.19
C ALA A 314 -5.88 -5.63 5.66
N THR A 315 -4.77 -5.53 6.41
CA THR A 315 -4.86 -5.53 7.86
C THR A 315 -5.47 -4.19 8.26
N MET A 316 -6.74 -4.20 8.65
CA MET A 316 -7.24 -3.23 9.62
C MET A 316 -6.58 -3.54 10.96
N ASP A 317 -5.24 -3.44 11.03
CA ASP A 317 -4.56 -3.42 12.31
C ASP A 317 -5.10 -2.21 13.03
N LYS A 318 -5.60 -2.42 14.25
CA LYS A 318 -5.91 -1.32 15.16
C LYS A 318 -4.71 -0.39 15.15
N ARG A 319 -4.90 0.87 14.78
CA ARG A 319 -3.88 1.90 14.92
C ARG A 319 -3.58 2.01 16.41
N ARG A 320 -2.41 1.53 16.79
CA ARG A 320 -1.99 1.37 18.19
C ARG A 320 -0.94 2.41 18.51
N VAL A 321 -1.15 3.12 19.60
CA VAL A 321 -0.10 3.90 20.26
C VAL A 321 0.26 3.20 21.55
N CYS A 322 1.55 3.05 21.85
CA CYS A 322 2.01 2.59 23.14
C CYS A 322 2.65 3.73 23.94
N VAL A 323 2.40 3.74 25.24
CA VAL A 323 2.93 4.72 26.18
C VAL A 323 3.68 3.96 27.27
N ALA A 324 4.99 4.17 27.32
CA ALA A 324 5.81 3.60 28.39
C ALA A 324 5.60 4.44 29.66
N VAL A 325 5.10 3.79 30.71
CA VAL A 325 4.79 4.42 31.99
C VAL A 325 5.76 4.01 33.09
N ASP A 326 6.23 5.00 33.83
CA ASP A 326 7.02 4.84 35.04
C ASP A 326 6.52 5.82 36.12
N ALA A 327 7.11 5.78 37.31
CA ALA A 327 6.72 6.68 38.41
C ALA A 327 7.13 8.15 38.20
N SER A 328 7.85 8.49 37.12
CA SER A 328 8.41 9.82 36.90
C SER A 328 7.34 10.87 36.54
N SER A 329 7.60 12.12 36.90
CA SER A 329 6.75 13.25 36.49
C SER A 329 6.73 13.46 34.98
N THR A 330 7.82 13.14 34.28
CA THR A 330 7.92 13.23 32.82
C THR A 330 7.07 12.19 32.11
N SER A 331 6.99 10.97 32.64
CA SER A 331 6.08 9.94 32.12
C SER A 331 4.62 10.33 32.36
N LYS A 332 4.28 10.83 33.56
CA LYS A 332 2.94 11.36 33.86
C LYS A 332 2.54 12.51 32.90
N SER A 333 3.46 13.44 32.64
CA SER A 333 3.23 14.55 31.69
C SER A 333 3.01 14.03 30.26
N ALA A 334 3.76 13.01 29.84
CA ALA A 334 3.61 12.38 28.52
C ALA A 334 2.25 11.68 28.39
N LEU A 335 1.85 10.93 29.41
CA LEU A 335 0.55 10.27 29.46
C LEU A 335 -0.61 11.27 29.35
N GLU A 336 -0.52 12.38 30.08
CA GLU A 336 -1.52 13.45 29.99
C GLU A 336 -1.57 14.12 28.62
N TRP A 337 -0.41 14.30 27.98
CA TRP A 337 -0.35 14.81 26.62
C TRP A 337 -1.00 13.84 25.63
N VAL A 338 -0.74 12.52 25.76
CA VAL A 338 -1.39 11.50 24.93
C VAL A 338 -2.90 11.59 25.08
N GLY A 339 -3.42 11.63 26.31
CA GLY A 339 -4.85 11.72 26.58
C GLY A 339 -5.52 12.95 25.96
N ARG A 340 -4.82 14.09 25.86
CA ARG A 340 -5.36 15.32 25.24
C ARG A 340 -5.12 15.41 23.72
N SER A 341 -4.25 14.56 23.18
CA SER A 341 -3.84 14.60 21.77
C SER A 341 -4.72 13.72 20.87
N GLN A 342 -4.56 13.87 19.54
CA GLN A 342 -5.20 12.95 18.58
C GLN A 342 -4.73 11.50 18.75
N LEU A 343 -3.53 11.25 19.31
CA LEU A 343 -3.04 9.89 19.56
C LEU A 343 -3.93 9.16 20.59
N GLY A 344 -4.30 9.80 21.70
CA GLY A 344 -5.22 9.18 22.66
C GLY A 344 -6.67 9.17 22.19
N GLN A 345 -7.08 10.17 21.41
CA GLN A 345 -8.49 10.38 21.04
C GLN A 345 -8.92 9.59 19.81
N LYS A 346 -8.06 9.45 18.80
CA LYS A 346 -8.41 8.88 17.49
C LYS A 346 -7.81 7.51 17.20
N MET A 347 -6.77 7.08 17.92
CA MET A 347 -6.23 5.72 17.76
C MET A 347 -7.26 4.67 18.18
N ASP A 348 -7.14 3.48 17.58
CA ASP A 348 -8.05 2.37 17.81
C ASP A 348 -7.75 1.70 19.16
N GLU A 349 -6.49 1.76 19.61
CA GLU A 349 -6.04 1.20 20.89
C GLU A 349 -4.85 1.99 21.46
N VAL A 350 -4.85 2.18 22.78
CA VAL A 350 -3.78 2.81 23.57
C VAL A 350 -3.22 1.75 24.52
N ARG A 351 -1.97 1.32 24.30
CA ARG A 351 -1.29 0.35 25.16
C ARG A 351 -0.44 1.06 26.20
N LEU A 352 -0.81 0.93 27.46
CA LEU A 352 0.02 1.34 28.58
C LEU A 352 0.91 0.18 28.99
N PHE A 353 2.20 0.42 29.15
CA PHE A 353 3.08 -0.63 29.65
C PHE A 353 4.21 -0.09 30.49
N THR A 354 4.72 -0.93 31.38
CA THR A 354 5.89 -0.62 32.20
C THR A 354 6.89 -1.76 32.10
N VAL A 355 8.18 -1.45 32.17
CA VAL A 355 9.26 -2.43 32.09
C VAL A 355 9.85 -2.60 33.48
N VAL A 356 9.82 -3.82 34.01
CA VAL A 356 10.39 -4.17 35.31
C VAL A 356 11.61 -5.08 35.14
N PRO A 357 12.63 -4.96 36.01
CA PRO A 357 13.75 -5.89 36.02
C PRO A 357 13.31 -7.31 36.42
N PRO A 358 14.06 -8.34 36.02
CA PRO A 358 13.84 -9.71 36.50
C PRO A 358 14.25 -9.86 37.98
N SER A 359 13.71 -10.84 38.69
CA SER A 359 13.99 -11.08 40.10
C SER A 359 15.46 -11.44 40.38
N THR A 360 16.01 -10.89 41.48
CA THR A 360 17.40 -11.07 41.92
C THR A 360 17.76 -12.50 42.36
N GLN A 361 16.78 -13.35 42.70
CA GLN A 361 17.03 -14.77 43.00
C GLN A 361 17.63 -15.52 41.80
N ASN A 362 17.24 -15.14 40.57
CA ASN A 362 17.78 -15.74 39.35
C ASN A 362 19.15 -15.18 38.93
N GLU A 363 19.53 -13.99 39.39
CA GLU A 363 20.87 -13.43 39.12
C GLU A 363 21.96 -14.15 39.92
N MET A 364 21.70 -14.51 41.19
CA MET A 364 22.67 -15.26 42.02
C MET A 364 22.92 -16.69 41.52
N ILE A 365 21.88 -17.35 40.99
CA ILE A 365 22.01 -18.69 40.38
C ILE A 365 22.89 -18.62 39.12
N ARG A 366 22.84 -17.49 38.38
CA ARG A 366 23.63 -17.28 37.16
C ARG A 366 25.04 -16.75 37.41
N SER A 367 25.30 -16.05 38.51
CA SER A 367 26.63 -15.53 38.88
C SER A 367 27.60 -16.60 39.42
N GLY A 368 27.32 -17.88 39.19
CA GLY A 368 28.30 -18.97 39.31
C GLY A 368 28.61 -19.49 40.72
N HIS A 369 27.78 -19.21 41.74
CA HIS A 369 28.03 -19.66 43.12
C HIS A 369 27.26 -20.93 43.55
N PHE A 370 26.52 -21.58 42.64
CA PHE A 370 25.81 -22.82 42.94
C PHE A 370 26.01 -23.86 41.85
N GLN A 371 26.75 -24.92 42.16
CA GLN A 371 27.05 -26.03 41.26
C GLN A 371 25.99 -27.12 41.48
N GLY A 372 24.89 -27.07 40.72
CA GLY A 372 23.78 -28.00 40.79
C GLY A 372 23.14 -28.24 39.42
N THR A 373 22.89 -29.51 39.11
CA THR A 373 22.52 -30.10 37.81
C THR A 373 21.19 -29.64 37.21
N TYR A 374 21.17 -29.56 35.87
CA TYR A 374 20.06 -29.48 34.90
C TYR A 374 18.64 -29.19 35.42
N SER A 375 18.07 -28.06 34.96
CA SER A 375 16.68 -28.02 34.49
C SER A 375 16.41 -26.83 33.56
N THR A 376 15.39 -26.99 32.72
CA THR A 376 14.89 -26.12 31.65
C THR A 376 14.84 -24.63 31.99
N HIS A 377 15.09 -23.77 30.99
CA HIS A 377 15.00 -22.30 31.03
C HIS A 377 13.97 -21.79 32.06
N PRO A 378 14.40 -21.22 33.20
CA PRO A 378 13.46 -20.57 34.10
C PRO A 378 12.90 -19.33 33.40
N GLU A 379 11.57 -19.25 33.32
CA GLU A 379 10.88 -18.03 32.92
C GLU A 379 11.42 -16.87 33.77
N THR A 380 11.75 -15.75 33.14
CA THR A 380 12.24 -14.57 33.84
C THR A 380 11.08 -13.95 34.62
N GLU A 381 10.88 -14.41 35.85
CA GLU A 381 9.86 -13.86 36.76
C GLU A 381 10.39 -12.61 37.48
N ALA A 382 9.56 -11.56 37.54
CA ALA A 382 9.82 -10.35 38.33
C ALA A 382 9.43 -10.55 39.80
N ASP A 383 9.98 -9.73 40.71
CA ASP A 383 9.56 -9.72 42.12
C ASP A 383 8.03 -9.47 42.22
N PRO A 384 7.25 -10.34 42.90
CA PRO A 384 5.82 -10.15 43.10
C PRO A 384 5.44 -8.76 43.66
N ALA A 385 6.25 -8.18 44.55
CA ALA A 385 6.01 -6.86 45.12
C ALA A 385 6.25 -5.72 44.12
N GLU A 386 7.15 -5.92 43.15
CA GLU A 386 7.39 -4.97 42.06
C GLU A 386 6.34 -5.12 40.97
N LEU A 387 5.92 -6.34 40.67
CA LEU A 387 4.81 -6.62 39.77
C LEU A 387 3.50 -5.98 40.25
N GLU A 388 3.18 -6.06 41.55
CA GLU A 388 1.96 -5.44 42.09
C GLU A 388 2.04 -3.91 42.05
N ARG A 389 3.20 -3.31 42.35
CA ARG A 389 3.42 -1.87 42.21
C ARG A 389 3.26 -1.39 40.76
N SER A 390 3.78 -2.17 39.80
CA SER A 390 3.66 -1.90 38.37
C SER A 390 2.22 -2.02 37.86
N LYS A 391 1.46 -3.02 38.34
CA LYS A 391 0.01 -3.14 38.07
C LYS A 391 -0.77 -1.95 38.63
N GLN A 392 -0.44 -1.51 39.84
CA GLN A 392 -1.08 -0.34 40.45
C GLN A 392 -0.80 0.93 39.64
N LEU A 393 0.45 1.16 39.23
CA LEU A 393 0.82 2.28 38.36
C LEU A 393 0.04 2.27 37.03
N LEU A 394 -0.13 1.11 36.41
CA LEU A 394 -0.89 0.96 35.17
C LEU A 394 -2.39 1.25 35.37
N ARG A 395 -2.98 0.81 36.49
CA ARG A 395 -4.38 1.13 36.85
C ARG A 395 -4.59 2.64 36.99
N GLU A 396 -3.74 3.31 37.76
CA GLU A 396 -3.80 4.78 37.94
C GLU A 396 -3.60 5.53 36.61
N SER A 397 -2.72 5.00 35.75
CA SER A 397 -2.46 5.57 34.42
C SER A 397 -3.66 5.42 33.49
N ARG A 398 -4.34 4.27 33.53
CA ARG A 398 -5.56 3.99 32.79
C ARG A 398 -6.69 4.93 33.25
N GLU A 399 -6.93 5.05 34.56
CA GLU A 399 -7.93 5.96 35.12
C GLU A 399 -7.69 7.41 34.67
N ARG A 400 -6.42 7.84 34.63
CA ARG A 400 -6.07 9.18 34.13
C ARG A 400 -6.43 9.39 32.66
N LEU A 401 -6.15 8.42 31.79
CA LEU A 401 -6.53 8.51 30.38
C LEU A 401 -8.06 8.53 30.20
N VAL A 402 -8.79 7.73 30.98
CA VAL A 402 -10.26 7.75 30.99
C VAL A 402 -10.78 9.12 31.41
N GLY A 403 -10.21 9.71 32.47
CA GLY A 403 -10.55 11.06 32.92
C GLY A 403 -10.26 12.17 31.91
N LEU A 404 -9.38 11.90 30.92
CA LEU A 404 -9.06 12.80 29.81
C LEU A 404 -9.90 12.51 28.54
N GLY A 405 -10.88 11.60 28.62
CA GLY A 405 -11.81 11.30 27.54
C GLY A 405 -11.42 10.13 26.62
N VAL A 406 -10.35 9.39 26.93
CA VAL A 406 -10.02 8.16 26.19
C VAL A 406 -10.99 7.05 26.63
N LYS A 407 -11.74 6.47 25.67
CA LYS A 407 -12.65 5.35 25.96
C LYS A 407 -11.89 4.19 26.63
N ASP A 408 -12.39 3.75 27.78
CA ASP A 408 -11.79 2.67 28.57
C ASP A 408 -11.61 1.37 27.78
N SER A 409 -12.56 1.03 26.91
CA SER A 409 -12.52 -0.14 26.02
C SER A 409 -11.37 -0.14 25.00
N ARG A 410 -10.65 0.99 24.85
CA ARG A 410 -9.49 1.13 23.96
C ARG A 410 -8.16 1.05 24.70
N ILE A 411 -8.17 0.95 26.03
CA ILE A 411 -6.95 1.00 26.84
C ILE A 411 -6.58 -0.42 27.27
N ASP A 412 -5.40 -0.85 26.86
CA ASP A 412 -4.80 -2.11 27.29
C ASP A 412 -3.59 -1.84 28.19
N THR A 413 -3.31 -2.74 29.14
CA THR A 413 -2.27 -2.55 30.16
C THR A 413 -1.41 -3.79 30.30
N THR A 414 -0.08 -3.64 30.19
CA THR A 414 0.86 -4.77 30.27
C THR A 414 2.07 -4.45 31.14
N VAL A 415 2.48 -5.39 31.99
CA VAL A 415 3.79 -5.34 32.65
C VAL A 415 4.75 -6.19 31.82
N VAL A 416 5.83 -5.58 31.34
CA VAL A 416 6.89 -6.25 30.58
C VAL A 416 8.05 -6.55 31.53
N VAL A 417 8.48 -7.81 31.60
CA VAL A 417 9.65 -8.19 32.40
C VAL A 417 10.88 -8.18 31.50
N ALA A 418 11.88 -7.39 31.85
CA ALA A 418 13.09 -7.27 31.06
C ALA A 418 13.91 -8.57 31.07
N SER A 419 14.53 -8.87 29.93
CA SER A 419 15.47 -9.98 29.82
C SER A 419 16.72 -9.70 30.67
N ALA A 420 17.17 -10.68 31.46
CA ALA A 420 18.36 -10.55 32.31
C ALA A 420 19.61 -10.22 31.47
N GLY A 421 20.26 -9.08 31.77
CA GLY A 421 21.50 -8.65 31.13
C GLY A 421 21.46 -7.22 30.58
N ASP A 422 22.27 -6.36 31.19
CA ASP A 422 22.63 -4.98 30.82
C ASP A 422 21.56 -3.90 31.07
N SER A 423 21.99 -2.77 31.65
CA SER A 423 21.26 -1.53 31.87
C SER A 423 20.66 -0.89 30.60
N ARG A 424 21.15 -1.28 29.41
CA ARG A 424 20.59 -0.93 28.09
C ARG A 424 19.33 -1.74 27.73
N SER A 425 18.94 -2.69 28.58
CA SER A 425 17.77 -3.55 28.41
C SER A 425 16.46 -2.77 28.28
N ILE A 426 16.23 -1.74 29.09
CA ILE A 426 14.92 -1.05 29.12
C ILE A 426 14.54 -0.44 27.77
N GLY A 427 15.47 0.27 27.11
CA GLY A 427 15.22 0.84 25.78
C GLY A 427 14.93 -0.23 24.73
N ARG A 428 15.64 -1.36 24.80
CA ARG A 428 15.43 -2.52 23.92
C ARG A 428 14.06 -3.16 24.15
N GLU A 429 13.68 -3.39 25.40
CA GLU A 429 12.37 -3.96 25.75
C GLU A 429 11.22 -3.05 25.33
N ILE A 430 11.38 -1.72 25.44
CA ILE A 430 10.42 -0.75 24.93
C ILE A 430 10.26 -0.87 23.40
N SER A 431 11.37 -0.93 22.66
CA SER A 431 11.34 -1.07 21.21
C SER A 431 10.74 -2.42 20.77
N ASN A 432 11.13 -3.51 21.42
CA ASN A 432 10.63 -4.86 21.15
C ASN A 432 9.13 -4.95 21.43
N TYR A 433 8.68 -4.48 22.60
CA TYR A 433 7.26 -4.49 22.95
C TYR A 433 6.41 -3.68 21.96
N ALA A 434 6.89 -2.50 21.54
CA ALA A 434 6.20 -1.70 20.53
C ALA A 434 6.08 -2.44 19.19
N GLU A 435 7.13 -3.15 18.77
CA GLU A 435 7.15 -3.99 17.57
C GLU A 435 6.20 -5.19 17.69
N ASP A 436 6.30 -5.96 18.76
CA ASP A 436 5.49 -7.16 19.02
C ASP A 436 3.99 -6.82 19.10
N CYS A 437 3.66 -5.64 19.62
CA CYS A 437 2.29 -5.14 19.68
C CYS A 437 1.82 -4.52 18.36
N GLY A 438 2.67 -4.37 17.35
CA GLY A 438 2.36 -3.69 16.10
C GLY A 438 1.97 -2.23 16.27
N CYS A 439 2.61 -1.52 17.21
CA CYS A 439 2.37 -0.12 17.48
C CYS A 439 2.92 0.79 16.36
N GLU A 440 2.18 1.82 15.99
CA GLU A 440 2.60 2.82 15.00
C GLU A 440 3.43 3.93 15.63
N THR A 441 3.24 4.15 16.93
CA THR A 441 3.93 5.20 17.70
C THR A 441 4.19 4.73 19.12
N VAL A 442 5.41 4.96 19.60
CA VAL A 442 5.79 4.84 21.01
C VAL A 442 6.00 6.24 21.61
N VAL A 443 5.39 6.49 22.77
CA VAL A 443 5.46 7.77 23.48
C VAL A 443 6.23 7.59 24.78
N LEU A 444 7.20 8.49 25.00
CA LEU A 444 8.11 8.50 26.15
C LEU A 444 8.19 9.88 26.78
N GLY A 445 8.30 9.94 28.11
CA GLY A 445 8.63 11.17 28.81
C GLY A 445 10.14 11.45 28.81
N SER A 446 10.55 12.72 28.73
CA SER A 446 11.95 13.12 28.87
C SER A 446 12.12 14.35 29.77
N ARG A 447 13.19 14.34 30.57
CA ARG A 447 13.60 15.43 31.48
C ARG A 447 14.26 16.61 30.76
N GLY A 448 14.58 16.50 29.47
CA GLY A 448 14.97 17.65 28.65
C GLY A 448 16.38 18.22 28.88
N LEU A 449 17.36 17.42 29.33
CA LEU A 449 18.77 17.88 29.39
C LEU A 449 19.33 18.06 27.95
N GLY A 450 19.70 19.29 27.60
CA GLY A 450 20.19 19.66 26.27
C GLY A 450 21.47 18.95 25.83
N ILE A 451 21.78 19.03 24.52
CA ILE A 451 22.99 18.46 23.88
C ILE A 451 24.28 18.93 24.59
N THR A 452 24.30 20.15 25.11
CA THR A 452 25.48 20.76 25.76
C THR A 452 25.79 20.20 27.15
N LYS A 453 24.79 19.79 27.96
CA LYS A 453 25.03 19.10 29.24
C LYS A 453 25.42 17.62 29.06
N ARG A 454 25.09 17.00 27.91
CA ARG A 454 25.46 15.61 27.60
C ARG A 454 26.95 15.43 27.36
N ALA A 455 27.64 16.42 26.80
CA ALA A 455 29.09 16.40 26.66
C ALA A 455 29.82 16.35 28.02
N LEU A 456 29.27 16.98 29.07
CA LEU A 456 29.85 16.97 30.41
C LEU A 456 29.55 15.68 31.21
N LEU A 457 28.43 15.01 30.90
CA LEU A 457 27.97 13.77 31.54
C LEU A 457 28.47 12.49 30.84
N ASN A 458 29.14 12.60 29.70
CA ASN A 458 29.82 11.46 29.03
C ASN A 458 30.91 10.78 29.90
N LEU A 459 31.23 11.33 31.08
CA LEU A 459 32.06 10.66 32.08
C LEU A 459 31.32 9.57 32.89
N LEU A 460 29.98 9.52 32.81
CA LEU A 460 29.12 8.52 33.45
C LEU A 460 28.33 7.81 32.35
N ALA A 461 28.77 6.62 31.93
CA ALA A 461 28.32 5.87 30.75
C ALA A 461 26.84 5.37 30.77
N VAL A 462 25.86 6.24 31.02
CA VAL A 462 24.42 5.93 31.01
C VAL A 462 23.73 6.73 29.90
N GLY A 463 23.49 6.08 28.76
CA GLY A 463 22.63 6.63 27.70
C GLY A 463 21.16 6.74 28.18
N SER A 464 20.45 7.80 27.77
CA SER A 464 19.03 7.98 28.13
C SER A 464 18.16 6.94 27.42
N VAL A 465 17.21 6.30 28.12
CA VAL A 465 16.25 5.34 27.54
C VAL A 465 15.55 5.92 26.30
N SER A 466 15.15 7.19 26.36
CA SER A 466 14.56 7.89 25.22
C SER A 466 15.48 7.98 24.01
N ASP A 467 16.78 8.13 24.23
CA ASP A 467 17.79 8.22 23.18
C ASP A 467 17.98 6.87 22.49
N TYR A 468 18.02 5.79 23.28
CA TYR A 468 18.04 4.44 22.73
C TYR A 468 16.81 4.19 21.84
N VAL A 469 15.61 4.45 22.35
CA VAL A 469 14.37 4.16 21.60
C VAL A 469 14.27 5.00 20.33
N VAL A 470 14.67 6.28 20.35
CA VAL A 470 14.71 7.12 19.14
C VAL A 470 15.59 6.53 18.04
N HIS A 471 16.72 5.91 18.38
CA HIS A 471 17.65 5.36 17.39
C HIS A 471 17.39 3.90 17.01
N HIS A 472 16.61 3.15 17.80
CA HIS A 472 16.45 1.70 17.61
C HIS A 472 14.99 1.25 17.44
N SER A 473 14.00 2.12 17.67
CA SER A 473 12.59 1.80 17.43
C SER A 473 12.31 1.69 15.92
N LYS A 474 11.55 0.67 15.52
CA LYS A 474 11.03 0.52 14.15
C LYS A 474 9.71 1.27 13.93
N CYS A 475 9.12 1.83 14.98
CA CYS A 475 7.91 2.67 14.91
C CYS A 475 8.23 4.14 15.24
N ASN A 476 7.29 5.04 14.92
CA ASN A 476 7.46 6.47 15.20
C ASN A 476 7.70 6.70 16.70
N VAL A 477 8.62 7.58 17.06
CA VAL A 477 8.95 7.87 18.46
C VAL A 477 8.56 9.30 18.79
N VAL A 478 7.74 9.47 19.83
CA VAL A 478 7.42 10.78 20.41
C VAL A 478 8.08 10.90 21.77
N VAL A 479 9.00 11.85 21.88
CA VAL A 479 9.63 12.22 23.15
C VAL A 479 8.98 13.47 23.70
N HIS A 480 8.05 13.30 24.64
CA HIS A 480 7.35 14.41 25.28
C HIS A 480 8.25 15.05 26.36
N LYS A 481 8.48 16.36 26.22
CA LYS A 481 9.25 17.16 27.18
C LYS A 481 8.27 17.96 28.03
N ASP A 482 8.32 17.80 29.35
CA ASP A 482 7.47 18.56 30.25
C ASP A 482 7.83 20.07 30.20
N PRO A 483 6.91 20.96 29.79
CA PRO A 483 7.15 22.40 29.73
C PRO A 483 7.58 23.01 31.08
N LYS A 484 7.15 22.43 32.21
CA LYS A 484 7.54 22.90 33.56
C LYS A 484 8.98 22.53 33.89
N ALA A 485 9.42 21.33 33.49
CA ALA A 485 10.80 20.88 33.67
C ALA A 485 11.78 21.68 32.80
N VAL A 486 11.37 22.06 31.58
CA VAL A 486 12.16 22.92 30.69
C VAL A 486 12.36 24.32 31.28
N LYS A 487 11.31 24.91 31.88
CA LYS A 487 11.42 26.20 32.59
C LYS A 487 12.30 26.14 33.83
N ALA A 488 12.20 25.09 34.65
CA ALA A 488 13.04 24.91 35.83
C ALA A 488 14.53 24.73 35.46
N ALA A 489 14.83 24.00 34.38
CA ALA A 489 16.19 23.85 33.88
C ALA A 489 16.77 25.16 33.31
N GLY A 490 15.94 25.99 32.67
CA GLY A 490 16.33 27.32 32.20
C GLY A 490 16.53 28.34 33.32
N LEU A 491 15.74 28.27 34.40
CA LEU A 491 15.90 29.13 35.58
C LEU A 491 17.18 28.82 36.37
N ALA A 492 17.57 27.55 36.48
CA ALA A 492 18.84 27.16 37.08
C ALA A 492 20.06 27.66 36.28
N GLN A 493 19.95 27.74 34.94
CA GLN A 493 21.01 28.31 34.08
C GLN A 493 21.23 29.80 34.31
N ALA A 494 20.18 30.56 34.64
CA ALA A 494 20.28 31.99 34.92
C ALA A 494 20.84 32.31 36.32
N GLN A 495 21.00 31.30 37.18
CA GLN A 495 21.59 31.46 38.52
C GLN A 495 23.04 30.94 38.61
N GLU A 496 23.51 30.19 37.61
CA GLU A 496 24.91 29.70 37.50
C GLU A 496 25.77 30.54 36.54
N GLN A 497 25.20 31.55 35.86
CA GLN A 497 25.91 32.59 35.09
C GLN A 497 25.92 33.89 35.87
#